data_AF-A0A318LZF0-F1
#
_entry.id   AF-A0A318LZF0-F1
#
_cell.length_a   1.000
_cell.length_b   1.000
_cell.length_c   1.000
_cell.angle_alpha   90.00
_cell.angle_beta   90.00
_cell.angle_gamma   90.00
#
_symmetry.space_group_name_H-M   'P 1'
#
loop_
_entity.id
_entity.type
_entity.pdbx_description
1 polymer ?
#
loop_
_entity_poly.entity_id
_entity_poly.type
_entity_poly.pdbx_seq_one_letter_code
_entity_poly.pdbx_strand_id
1 'polypeptide(L)'
;MAGELRVSYDELKAVSWVLKNIEETIGDFTGAQADSNCIGHPSVINAYGDCIARLHTLSRKYSRKAGDLGSMLDNVVEEFREADDRIGGQAGQMLGSGSSAEAVRRG
;
A
#
# COMPACT_ATOMS: atom_id res chain seq x y z
N MET A 1 10.03 -14.20 20.74
CA MET A 1 10.77 -13.04 20.20
C MET A 1 10.41 -12.96 18.73
N ALA A 2 9.66 -11.94 18.30
CA ALA A 2 9.41 -11.72 16.88
C ALA A 2 10.78 -11.44 16.25
N GLY A 3 11.21 -12.31 15.33
CA GLY A 3 12.47 -12.13 14.61
C GLY A 3 12.44 -10.77 13.93
N GLU A 4 13.54 -10.03 14.06
CA GLU A 4 13.72 -8.72 13.43
C GLU A 4 13.54 -8.91 11.92
N LEU A 5 12.33 -8.61 11.43
CA LEU A 5 12.01 -8.68 10.02
C LEU A 5 12.62 -7.43 9.39
N ARG A 6 13.89 -7.53 8.97
CA ARG A 6 14.57 -6.47 8.19
C ARG A 6 14.01 -6.49 6.77
N VAL A 7 12.87 -5.85 6.58
CA VAL A 7 12.28 -5.61 5.26
C VAL A 7 12.76 -4.26 4.75
N SER A 8 13.26 -4.22 3.53
CA SER A 8 13.70 -2.97 2.90
C SER A 8 12.53 -2.08 2.49
N TYR A 9 12.76 -0.77 2.38
CA TYR A 9 11.75 0.18 1.90
C TYR A 9 11.25 -0.17 0.48
N ASP A 10 12.11 -0.73 -0.36
CA ASP A 10 11.77 -1.14 -1.72
C ASP A 10 10.82 -2.35 -1.72
N GLU A 11 11.02 -3.31 -0.81
CA GLU A 11 10.12 -4.46 -0.64
C GLU A 11 8.75 -4.00 -0.13
N LEU A 12 8.69 -3.07 0.83
CA LEU A 12 7.42 -2.53 1.33
C LEU A 12 6.67 -1.74 0.25
N LYS A 13 7.37 -0.96 -0.58
CA LYS A 13 6.78 -0.29 -1.75
C LYS A 13 6.27 -1.27 -2.79
N ALA A 14 6.99 -2.35 -3.06
CA ALA A 14 6.55 -3.39 -3.99
C ALA A 14 5.24 -4.04 -3.51
N VAL A 15 5.10 -4.30 -2.20
CA VAL A 15 3.87 -4.84 -1.62
C VAL A 15 2.71 -3.84 -1.72
N SER A 16 2.94 -2.56 -1.44
CA SER A 16 1.93 -1.50 -1.63
C SER A 16 1.43 -1.45 -3.07
N TRP A 17 2.33 -1.50 -4.05
CA TRP A 17 1.98 -1.51 -5.48
C TRP A 17 1.14 -2.74 -5.86
N VAL A 18 1.51 -3.93 -5.37
CA VAL A 18 0.72 -5.15 -5.60
C VAL A 18 -0.70 -5.03 -5.03
N LEU A 19 -0.85 -4.44 -3.83
CA LEU A 19 -2.17 -4.24 -3.21
C LEU A 19 -3.05 -3.28 -4.01
N LYS A 20 -2.48 -2.21 -4.57
CA LYS A 20 -3.19 -1.26 -5.44
C LYS A 20 -3.59 -1.90 -6.77
N ASN A 21 -2.74 -2.72 -7.37
CA ASN A 21 -3.12 -3.49 -8.56
C ASN A 21 -4.25 -4.49 -8.28
N ILE A 22 -4.28 -5.09 -7.09
CA ILE A 22 -5.39 -5.96 -6.67
C ILE A 22 -6.68 -5.14 -6.54
N GLU A 23 -6.62 -3.92 -6.00
CA GLU A 23 -7.76 -2.99 -5.97
C GLU A 23 -8.29 -2.71 -7.37
N GLU A 24 -7.42 -2.32 -8.31
CA GLU A 24 -7.77 -2.03 -9.70
C GLU A 24 -8.38 -3.26 -10.40
N THR A 25 -7.73 -4.41 -10.31
CA THR A 25 -8.19 -5.66 -10.94
C THR A 25 -9.56 -6.08 -10.42
N ILE A 26 -9.80 -5.97 -9.11
CA ILE A 26 -11.10 -6.27 -8.52
C ILE A 26 -12.13 -5.21 -8.95
N GLY A 27 -11.73 -3.93 -9.04
CA GLY A 27 -12.55 -2.85 -9.58
C GLY A 27 -13.04 -3.11 -11.00
N ASP A 28 -12.13 -3.52 -11.90
CA ASP A 28 -12.44 -3.84 -13.29
C ASP A 28 -13.37 -5.05 -13.42
N PHE A 29 -13.19 -6.07 -12.58
CA PHE A 29 -14.08 -7.24 -12.55
C PHE A 29 -15.51 -6.84 -12.14
N THR A 30 -15.68 -5.79 -11.32
CA THR A 30 -16.99 -5.21 -11.00
C THR A 30 -17.52 -4.25 -12.06
N GLY A 31 -16.80 -4.00 -13.15
CA GLY A 31 -17.32 -3.24 -14.30
C GLY A 31 -18.09 -4.11 -15.29
N ALA A 32 -17.89 -5.44 -15.25
CA ALA A 32 -18.49 -6.37 -16.19
C ALA A 32 -20.01 -6.47 -15.98
N GLN A 33 -20.79 -5.92 -16.92
CA GLN A 33 -22.23 -6.10 -16.94
C GLN A 33 -22.59 -7.48 -17.48
N ALA A 34 -23.52 -8.14 -16.79
CA ALA A 34 -24.17 -9.31 -17.32
C ALA A 34 -25.13 -8.94 -18.44
N ASP A 35 -24.98 -9.60 -19.59
CA ASP A 35 -26.02 -9.59 -20.61
C ASP A 35 -27.19 -10.46 -20.12
N SER A 36 -28.29 -9.83 -19.76
CA SER A 36 -29.50 -10.52 -19.30
C SER A 36 -30.22 -11.26 -20.42
N ASN A 37 -29.89 -10.99 -21.69
CA ASN A 37 -30.58 -11.58 -22.84
C ASN A 37 -30.18 -13.03 -23.13
N CYS A 38 -29.06 -13.51 -22.58
CA CYS A 38 -28.64 -14.91 -22.70
C CYS A 38 -29.29 -15.85 -21.67
N ILE A 39 -30.09 -15.33 -20.74
CA ILE A 39 -30.64 -16.10 -19.62
C ILE A 39 -32.14 -16.31 -19.83
N GLY A 40 -32.51 -17.42 -20.44
CA GLY A 40 -33.86 -17.67 -20.97
C GLY A 40 -35.01 -17.87 -19.97
N HIS A 41 -34.79 -17.83 -18.65
CA HIS A 41 -35.87 -18.03 -17.67
C HIS A 41 -35.85 -16.98 -16.54
N PRO A 42 -36.99 -16.33 -16.20
CA PRO A 42 -37.06 -15.22 -15.23
C PRO A 42 -36.51 -15.53 -13.82
N SER A 43 -36.71 -16.76 -13.32
CA SER A 43 -36.15 -17.17 -12.04
C SER A 43 -34.62 -17.26 -12.04
N VAL A 44 -34.03 -17.58 -13.20
CA VAL A 44 -32.58 -17.64 -13.39
C VAL A 44 -32.03 -16.22 -13.50
N ILE A 45 -32.74 -15.30 -14.17
CA ILE A 45 -32.38 -13.88 -14.24
C ILE A 45 -32.30 -13.27 -12.83
N ASN A 46 -33.30 -13.53 -11.97
CA ASN A 46 -33.31 -12.98 -10.61
C ASN A 46 -32.19 -13.56 -9.74
N ALA A 47 -32.02 -14.89 -9.72
CA ALA A 47 -30.96 -15.53 -8.94
C ALA A 47 -29.55 -15.11 -9.42
N TYR A 48 -29.40 -14.91 -10.73
CA TYR A 48 -28.16 -14.41 -11.31
C TYR A 48 -27.91 -12.93 -10.97
N GLY A 49 -28.94 -12.09 -11.01
CA GLY A 49 -28.89 -10.69 -10.56
C GLY A 49 -28.46 -10.56 -9.10
N ASP A 50 -29.03 -11.38 -8.20
CA ASP A 50 -28.63 -11.41 -6.79
C ASP A 50 -27.18 -11.86 -6.59
N CYS A 51 -26.74 -12.87 -7.36
CA CYS A 51 -25.36 -13.36 -7.32
C CYS A 51 -24.37 -12.26 -7.76
N ILE A 52 -24.68 -11.57 -8.85
CA ILE A 52 -23.90 -10.45 -9.36
C ILE A 52 -23.87 -9.30 -8.35
N ALA A 53 -25.02 -8.89 -7.81
CA ALA A 53 -25.09 -7.84 -6.80
C ALA A 53 -24.23 -8.16 -5.56
N ARG A 54 -24.22 -9.42 -5.11
CA ARG A 54 -23.35 -9.88 -4.02
C ARG A 54 -21.87 -9.86 -4.40
N LEU A 55 -21.52 -10.32 -5.60
CA LEU A 55 -20.16 -10.25 -6.12
C LEU A 55 -19.66 -8.81 -6.20
N HIS A 56 -20.44 -7.89 -6.77
CA HIS A 56 -20.09 -6.46 -6.80
C HIS A 56 -19.86 -5.88 -5.40
N THR A 57 -20.73 -6.21 -4.45
CA THR A 57 -20.64 -5.71 -3.08
C THR A 57 -19.38 -6.20 -2.37
N LEU A 58 -19.08 -7.50 -2.51
CA LEU A 58 -17.89 -8.10 -1.91
C LEU A 58 -16.62 -7.56 -2.59
N SER A 59 -16.60 -7.52 -3.91
CA SER A 59 -15.48 -6.99 -4.68
C SER A 59 -15.17 -5.53 -4.33
N ARG A 60 -16.17 -4.63 -4.24
CA ARG A 60 -15.96 -3.25 -3.75
C ARG A 60 -15.41 -3.19 -2.33
N LYS A 61 -15.88 -4.08 -1.45
CA LYS A 61 -15.42 -4.13 -0.05
C LYS A 61 -13.95 -4.55 0.02
N TYR A 62 -13.55 -5.55 -0.75
CA TYR A 62 -12.18 -6.06 -0.73
C TYR A 62 -11.21 -5.18 -1.52
N SER A 63 -11.64 -4.56 -2.62
CA SER A 63 -10.82 -3.61 -3.37
C SER A 63 -10.44 -2.41 -2.51
N ARG A 64 -11.41 -1.78 -1.83
CA ARG A 64 -11.14 -0.68 -0.89
C ARG A 64 -10.18 -1.06 0.22
N LYS A 65 -10.36 -2.25 0.81
CA LYS A 65 -9.44 -2.74 1.86
C LYS A 65 -8.01 -2.90 1.36
N ALA A 66 -7.83 -3.35 0.10
CA ALA A 66 -6.51 -3.48 -0.50
C ALA A 66 -5.88 -2.09 -0.73
N GLY A 67 -6.66 -1.13 -1.23
CA GLY A 67 -6.24 0.27 -1.39
C GLY A 67 -5.88 0.96 -0.08
N ASP A 68 -6.71 0.80 0.95
CA ASP A 68 -6.47 1.33 2.30
C ASP A 68 -5.17 0.77 2.89
N LEU A 69 -4.94 -0.54 2.73
CA LEU A 69 -3.72 -1.19 3.22
C LEU A 69 -2.47 -0.74 2.45
N GLY A 70 -2.56 -0.62 1.12
CA GLY A 70 -1.46 -0.09 0.31
C GLY A 70 -1.10 1.35 0.70
N SER A 71 -2.11 2.20 0.90
CA SER A 71 -1.91 3.59 1.33
C SER A 71 -1.31 3.68 2.74
N MET A 72 -1.76 2.83 3.66
CA MET A 72 -1.19 2.75 4.99
C MET A 72 0.28 2.29 4.95
N LEU A 73 0.63 1.32 4.10
CA LEU A 73 2.02 0.89 3.91
C LEU A 73 2.89 2.01 3.33
N ASP A 74 2.40 2.79 2.37
CA ASP A 74 3.14 3.94 1.83
C ASP A 74 3.46 4.97 2.92
N ASN A 75 2.45 5.32 3.74
CA ASN A 75 2.64 6.26 4.85
C ASN A 75 3.69 5.76 5.85
N VAL A 76 3.63 4.48 6.21
CA VAL A 76 4.61 3.86 7.12
C VAL A 76 6.02 3.95 6.51
N VAL A 77 6.18 3.59 5.23
CA VAL A 77 7.49 3.69 4.55
C VAL A 77 8.02 5.11 4.55
N GLU A 78 7.16 6.11 4.33
CA GLU A 78 7.53 7.52 4.34
C GLU A 78 7.96 7.98 5.75
N GLU A 79 7.19 7.67 6.78
CA GLU A 79 7.52 8.02 8.18
C GLU A 79 8.85 7.40 8.64
N PHE A 80 9.09 6.14 8.30
CA PHE A 80 10.34 5.46 8.63
C PHE A 80 11.52 6.06 7.86
N ARG A 81 11.35 6.38 6.59
CA ARG A 81 12.39 7.05 5.79
C ARG A 81 12.73 8.43 6.35
N GLU A 82 11.74 9.23 6.73
CA GLU A 82 11.97 10.53 7.37
C GLU A 82 12.65 10.39 8.74
N ALA A 83 12.34 9.33 9.49
CA ALA A 83 13.02 9.03 10.75
C ALA A 83 14.50 8.68 10.50
N ASP A 84 14.79 7.83 9.52
CA ASP A 84 16.15 7.46 9.13
C ASP A 84 16.95 8.67 8.63
N ASP A 85 16.35 9.51 7.77
CA ASP A 85 17.00 10.72 7.25
C ASP A 85 17.33 11.71 8.38
N ARG A 86 16.44 11.85 9.38
CA ARG A 86 16.69 12.66 10.58
C ARG A 86 17.82 12.09 11.43
N ILE A 87 17.85 10.78 11.66
CA ILE A 87 18.91 10.12 12.42
C ILE A 87 20.25 10.26 11.67
N GLY A 88 20.28 10.05 10.36
CA GLY A 88 21.46 10.22 9.52
C GLY A 88 21.98 11.66 9.51
N GLY A 89 21.07 12.64 9.43
CA GLY A 89 21.41 14.07 9.50
C GLY A 89 21.99 14.48 10.86
N GLN A 90 21.40 13.99 11.96
CA GLN A 90 21.91 14.24 13.32
C GLN A 90 23.26 13.55 13.56
N ALA A 91 23.42 12.31 13.12
CA ALA A 91 24.68 11.57 13.22
C ALA A 91 25.79 12.25 12.40
N GLY A 92 25.47 12.72 11.18
CA GLY A 92 26.41 13.46 10.34
C GLY A 92 26.83 14.81 10.95
N GLN A 93 25.91 15.54 11.59
CA GLN A 93 26.24 16.77 12.31
C GLN A 93 27.08 16.53 13.57
N MET A 94 26.81 15.45 14.32
CA MET A 94 27.60 15.08 15.49
C MET A 94 29.03 14.67 15.10
N LEU A 95 29.21 13.96 13.98
CA LEU A 95 30.54 13.59 13.47
C LEU A 95 31.29 14.77 12.82
N GLY A 96 30.58 15.72 12.21
CA GLY A 96 31.17 16.93 11.61
C GLY A 96 31.56 18.03 12.61
N SER A 97 30.91 18.07 13.77
CA SER A 97 31.15 19.12 14.80
C SER A 97 32.39 18.87 15.66
N GLY A 98 33.06 17.72 15.52
CA GLY A 98 34.32 17.42 16.21
C GLY A 98 35.57 18.04 15.60
N SER A 99 35.53 18.50 14.34
CA SER A 99 36.76 18.88 13.60
C SER A 99 37.11 20.36 13.62
N SER A 100 36.23 21.27 14.07
CA SER A 100 36.48 22.72 14.05
C SER A 100 36.97 23.32 15.37
N ALA A 101 36.98 22.57 16.47
CA ALA A 101 37.43 23.09 17.77
C ALA A 101 38.95 23.05 17.98
N GLU A 102 39.69 22.25 17.20
CA GLU A 102 41.15 22.10 17.34
C GLU A 102 41.98 23.00 16.42
N ALA A 103 41.38 23.63 15.40
CA ALA A 103 42.09 24.48 14.45
C ALA A 103 42.28 25.94 14.92
N VAL A 104 41.62 26.37 16.00
CA VAL A 104 41.66 27.78 16.48
C VAL A 104 42.67 28.00 17.62
N ARG A 105 43.33 26.96 18.14
CA ARG A 105 44.34 27.07 19.21
C ARG A 105 45.81 27.10 18.74
N ARG A 106 46.07 27.17 17.44
CA ARG A 106 47.44 27.23 16.87
C ARG A 106 47.63 28.33 15.81
N GLY A 107 46.90 29.43 15.93
CA GLY A 107 47.14 30.67 15.17
C GLY A 107 47.81 31.71 16.04
#